data_AF-A0A9P6LFP7-F1
#
_entry.id   AF-A0A9P6LFP7-F1
#
_cell.length_a   1.000
_cell.length_b   1.000
_cell.length_c   1.000
_cell.angle_alpha   90.00
_cell.angle_beta   90.00
_cell.angle_gamma   90.00
#
_symmetry.space_group_name_H-M   'P 1'
#
loop_
_entity.id
_entity.type
_entity.pdbx_description
1 polymer ?
#
loop_
_entity_poly.entity_id
_entity_poly.type
_entity_poly.pdbx_seq_one_letter_code
_entity_poly.pdbx_strand_id
1 'polypeptide(L)'
;MTTKSLPSLSPKADSRLYETDSWLQEVYDGCITVLPAQPSTLRIDSSHSRLGNIDQLPPELQLLIIEQLDFRSLSRLMRTSRKGKTIVEGLAAFIDMIEHAPEVLTALGKTNIISHHSAASLRQVLRSQKCASCFDFGPLLFLPTCERICPTCVLYNDAFWMTTPSLAKECFSLSDDQLGTIPIMRVIPGAYGFWEYHCNLGPINRLVSAKQVKQLGLEIHGSEEALALLKPAPPPFVDISYIFTGDPVTSTEEAEADSYFERCSRHDFIQRIHSMKLEPPGRRLSSAGADYDSGDYFLGTAVCKFPSLSNSGPDFGYACGSCWTFSEEFWKLPNWRQLIPDSLKEFSKNEVWHHYQNASNVVHSEAEYSEHLEKCPGVPFQLAQLEKADEKLRSENITANDNYRDSEDGDDESTASGGSESQESTSNDVSEEED
;
A
#
# COMPACT_ATOMS: atom_id res chain seq x y z
N MET A 1 2.48 29.97 32.02
CA MET A 1 3.18 28.70 31.75
C MET A 1 4.07 28.94 30.55
N THR A 2 5.38 28.84 30.75
CA THR A 2 6.42 29.13 29.76
C THR A 2 6.33 28.15 28.60
N THR A 3 6.08 28.65 27.40
CA THR A 3 6.22 27.91 26.14
C THR A 3 7.70 27.54 25.98
N LYS A 4 8.10 26.35 26.46
CA LYS A 4 9.35 25.75 26.03
C LYS A 4 9.20 25.49 24.54
N SER A 5 9.94 26.23 23.72
CA SER A 5 10.16 25.88 22.32
C SER A 5 10.66 24.44 22.29
N LEU A 6 9.96 23.56 21.57
CA LEU A 6 10.43 22.22 21.28
C LEU A 6 11.83 22.32 20.64
N PRO A 7 12.80 21.49 21.06
CA PRO A 7 14.08 21.43 20.36
C PRO A 7 13.81 21.07 18.90
N SER A 8 14.58 21.65 17.97
CA SER A 8 14.52 21.28 16.55
C SER A 8 14.75 19.77 16.42
N LEU A 9 13.67 19.01 16.26
CA LEU A 9 13.72 17.57 16.09
C LEU A 9 14.28 17.35 14.69
N SER A 10 15.51 16.84 14.60
CA SER A 10 15.98 16.30 13.32
C SER A 10 15.11 15.09 12.94
N PRO A 11 15.04 14.72 11.65
CA PRO A 11 14.32 13.54 11.16
C PRO A 11 14.79 12.18 11.75
N LYS A 12 15.69 12.20 12.74
CA LYS A 12 16.25 11.03 13.44
C LYS A 12 16.10 11.09 14.97
N ALA A 13 15.39 12.08 15.52
CA ALA A 13 15.56 12.45 16.92
C ALA A 13 14.88 11.52 17.96
N ASP A 14 13.92 10.68 17.58
CA ASP A 14 13.45 9.55 18.41
C ASP A 14 12.73 8.52 17.52
N SER A 15 13.37 7.38 17.21
CA SER A 15 12.82 6.36 16.30
C SER A 15 11.44 5.84 16.73
N ARG A 16 11.10 5.97 18.02
CA ARG A 16 9.80 5.60 18.60
C ARG A 16 8.62 6.45 18.08
N LEU A 17 8.89 7.62 17.51
CA LEU A 17 7.88 8.45 16.82
C LEU A 17 7.64 8.01 15.36
N TYR A 18 8.49 7.13 14.82
CA TYR A 18 8.46 6.59 13.47
C TYR A 18 7.93 5.15 13.45
N GLU A 19 8.11 4.41 14.54
CA GLU A 19 7.94 2.95 14.65
C GLU A 19 6.91 2.53 15.71
N THR A 20 5.65 2.91 15.53
CA THR A 20 4.59 2.01 16.01
C THR A 20 4.15 1.23 14.78
N ASP A 21 4.21 -0.11 14.81
CA ASP A 21 3.76 -1.05 13.76
C ASP A 21 2.83 -0.35 12.77
N SER A 22 3.45 0.21 11.73
CA SER A 22 2.84 1.30 11.00
C SER A 22 1.70 0.70 10.22
N TRP A 23 0.49 1.24 10.35
CA TRP A 23 -0.64 0.88 9.49
C TRP A 23 -0.24 0.93 8.00
N LEU A 24 0.78 1.73 7.64
CA LEU A 24 1.35 1.77 6.30
C LEU A 24 2.08 0.47 5.90
N GLN A 25 2.72 -0.21 6.84
CA GLN A 25 3.31 -1.53 6.61
C GLN A 25 2.23 -2.58 6.39
N GLU A 26 1.13 -2.54 7.15
CA GLU A 26 -0.05 -3.40 6.91
C GLU A 26 -0.60 -3.19 5.49
N VAL A 27 -0.69 -1.93 5.03
CA VAL A 27 -1.07 -1.61 3.65
C VAL A 27 -0.11 -2.25 2.63
N TYR A 28 1.21 -2.20 2.89
CA TYR A 28 2.19 -2.82 1.99
C TYR A 28 2.05 -4.34 1.96
N ASP A 29 1.83 -4.97 3.11
CA ASP A 29 1.68 -6.42 3.23
C ASP A 29 0.37 -6.90 2.57
N GLY A 30 -0.66 -6.04 2.56
CA GLY A 30 -1.93 -6.25 1.86
C GLY A 30 -1.90 -6.01 0.35
N CYS A 31 -0.79 -5.53 -0.21
CA CYS A 31 -0.61 -5.28 -1.64
C CYS A 31 0.16 -6.42 -2.32
N ILE A 32 0.31 -6.35 -3.65
CA ILE A 32 1.14 -7.31 -4.39
C ILE A 32 2.58 -7.28 -3.88
N THR A 33 3.01 -8.41 -3.34
CA THR A 33 4.39 -8.70 -2.94
C THR A 33 4.96 -9.80 -3.82
N VAL A 34 6.05 -9.51 -4.53
CA VAL A 34 6.71 -10.44 -5.46
C VAL A 34 8.22 -10.34 -5.36
N LEU A 35 8.91 -11.40 -5.78
CA LEU A 35 10.37 -11.38 -5.86
C LEU A 35 10.86 -10.32 -6.87
N PRO A 36 11.94 -9.60 -6.56
CA PRO A 36 12.48 -8.56 -7.42
C PRO A 36 13.00 -9.13 -8.75
N ALA A 37 12.81 -8.37 -9.83
CA ALA A 37 13.43 -8.66 -11.12
C ALA A 37 14.96 -8.62 -11.00
N GLN A 38 15.63 -9.60 -11.60
CA GLN A 38 17.09 -9.68 -11.59
C GLN A 38 17.67 -9.18 -12.92
N PRO A 39 18.74 -8.36 -12.89
CA PRO A 39 19.47 -8.00 -14.10
C PRO A 39 20.05 -9.23 -14.82
N SER A 40 20.23 -9.13 -16.12
CA SER A 40 20.86 -10.21 -16.89
C SER A 40 22.36 -10.26 -16.62
N THR A 41 22.87 -11.37 -16.07
CA THR A 41 24.29 -11.57 -15.71
C THR A 41 25.24 -11.77 -16.90
N LEU A 42 24.71 -11.87 -18.12
CA LEU A 42 25.51 -12.10 -19.33
C LEU A 42 26.42 -10.89 -19.64
N ARG A 43 27.73 -11.03 -19.41
CA ARG A 43 28.71 -10.03 -19.87
C ARG A 43 28.93 -10.20 -21.37
N ILE A 44 28.71 -9.13 -22.13
CA ILE A 44 28.67 -9.20 -23.59
C ILE A 44 29.48 -8.05 -24.19
N ASP A 45 30.47 -8.40 -25.02
CA ASP A 45 31.21 -7.44 -25.85
C ASP A 45 30.37 -7.03 -27.07
N SER A 46 30.19 -5.71 -27.24
CA SER A 46 29.35 -5.09 -28.26
C SER A 46 30.10 -4.71 -29.54
N SER A 47 31.43 -4.93 -29.60
CA SER A 47 32.36 -4.44 -30.61
C SER A 47 31.95 -4.64 -32.09
N HIS A 48 31.09 -5.62 -32.40
CA HIS A 48 30.62 -5.89 -33.77
C HIS A 48 29.10 -6.04 -33.92
N SER A 49 28.30 -5.72 -32.91
CA SER A 49 26.84 -5.89 -32.97
C SER A 49 26.15 -4.64 -33.53
N ARG A 50 25.07 -4.86 -34.30
CA ARG A 50 24.28 -3.81 -34.97
C ARG A 50 22.85 -3.81 -34.44
N LEU A 51 22.17 -2.66 -34.55
CA LEU A 51 20.74 -2.50 -34.28
C LEU A 51 19.89 -2.59 -35.56
N GLY A 52 20.51 -3.00 -36.67
CA GLY A 52 19.85 -3.04 -37.97
C GLY A 52 19.59 -1.63 -38.49
N ASN A 53 18.36 -1.35 -38.94
CA ASN A 53 18.00 -0.05 -39.51
C ASN A 53 18.03 1.10 -38.49
N ILE A 54 17.91 0.81 -37.19
CA ILE A 54 18.00 1.81 -36.12
C ILE A 54 19.40 2.45 -36.07
N ASP A 55 20.45 1.74 -36.51
CA ASP A 55 21.81 2.30 -36.60
C ASP A 55 21.93 3.46 -37.59
N GLN A 56 20.95 3.66 -38.48
CA GLN A 56 20.94 4.77 -39.44
C GLN A 56 20.48 6.09 -38.81
N LEU A 57 19.87 6.03 -37.62
CA LEU A 57 19.39 7.20 -36.90
C LEU A 57 20.52 7.82 -36.06
N PRO A 58 20.52 9.14 -35.83
CA PRO A 58 21.36 9.77 -34.82
C PRO A 58 21.19 9.12 -33.44
N PRO A 59 22.25 9.01 -32.62
CA PRO A 59 22.18 8.36 -31.30
C PRO A 59 21.07 8.91 -30.39
N GLU A 60 20.78 10.20 -30.47
CA GLU A 60 19.72 10.86 -29.70
C GLU A 60 18.34 10.29 -30.07
N LEU A 61 18.07 10.08 -31.36
CA LEU A 61 16.82 9.47 -31.81
C LEU A 61 16.75 7.99 -31.42
N GLN A 62 17.89 7.28 -31.42
CA GLN A 62 17.93 5.89 -30.94
C GLN A 62 17.51 5.82 -29.47
N LEU A 63 18.08 6.68 -28.62
CA LEU A 63 17.74 6.75 -27.19
C LEU A 63 16.27 7.10 -26.99
N LEU A 64 15.76 8.13 -27.66
CA LEU A 64 14.35 8.52 -27.56
C LEU A 64 13.42 7.38 -27.98
N ILE A 65 13.69 6.70 -29.09
CA ILE A 65 12.85 5.58 -29.56
C ILE A 65 12.89 4.42 -28.57
N ILE A 66 14.08 4.05 -28.09
CA ILE A 66 14.24 2.92 -27.18
C ILE A 66 13.63 3.22 -25.82
N GLU A 67 13.73 4.46 -25.30
CA GLU A 67 13.11 4.86 -24.02
C GLU A 67 11.57 4.82 -24.06
N GLN A 68 10.97 4.96 -25.24
CA GLN A 68 9.53 4.83 -25.44
C GLN A 68 9.04 3.38 -25.52
N LEU A 69 9.95 2.39 -25.57
CA LEU A 69 9.58 0.98 -25.52
C LEU A 69 9.17 0.57 -24.11
N ASP A 70 8.28 -0.42 -24.03
CA ASP A 70 7.94 -1.09 -22.77
C ASP A 70 9.04 -2.06 -22.31
N PHE A 71 9.04 -2.42 -21.02
CA PHE A 71 10.09 -3.28 -20.44
C PHE A 71 10.15 -4.70 -21.04
N ARG A 72 9.04 -5.21 -21.59
CA ARG A 72 9.05 -6.51 -22.31
C ARG A 72 9.72 -6.37 -23.66
N SER A 73 9.48 -5.28 -24.38
CA SER A 73 10.17 -4.94 -25.63
C SER A 73 11.65 -4.65 -25.41
N LEU A 74 12.01 -3.92 -24.35
CA LEU A 74 13.40 -3.72 -23.93
C LEU A 74 14.10 -5.05 -23.64
N SER A 75 13.48 -5.92 -22.83
CA SER A 75 14.00 -7.26 -22.53
C SER A 75 14.20 -8.11 -23.78
N ARG A 76 13.29 -8.03 -24.75
CA ARG A 76 13.45 -8.70 -26.05
C ARG A 76 14.63 -8.12 -26.83
N LEU A 77 14.75 -6.79 -26.91
CA LEU A 77 15.85 -6.12 -27.60
C LEU A 77 17.21 -6.52 -27.03
N MET A 78 17.34 -6.56 -25.70
CA MET A 78 18.56 -7.01 -25.01
C MET A 78 18.94 -8.45 -25.34
N ARG A 79 17.95 -9.33 -25.57
CA ARG A 79 18.18 -10.74 -25.92
C ARG A 79 18.52 -10.95 -27.40
N THR A 80 18.14 -10.02 -28.28
CA THR A 80 18.35 -10.17 -29.74
C THR A 80 19.52 -9.35 -30.28
N SER A 81 19.97 -8.29 -29.60
CA SER A 81 21.09 -7.45 -30.04
C SER A 81 22.01 -7.13 -28.88
N ARG A 82 23.32 -7.40 -29.04
CA ARG A 82 24.34 -7.04 -28.04
C ARG A 82 24.50 -5.53 -27.92
N LYS A 83 24.46 -4.80 -29.05
CA LYS A 83 24.45 -3.33 -29.04
C LYS A 83 23.18 -2.80 -28.39
N GLY A 84 22.03 -3.40 -28.69
CA GLY A 84 20.77 -3.08 -28.01
C GLY A 84 20.85 -3.28 -26.51
N LYS A 85 21.45 -4.38 -26.06
CA LYS A 85 21.72 -4.61 -24.65
C LYS A 85 22.52 -3.47 -24.01
N THR A 86 23.66 -3.09 -24.60
CA THR A 86 24.48 -1.99 -24.08
C THR A 86 23.71 -0.67 -24.00
N ILE A 87 22.88 -0.36 -25.00
CA ILE A 87 22.06 0.86 -24.95
C ILE A 87 21.02 0.76 -23.83
N VAL A 88 20.27 -0.33 -23.74
CA VAL A 88 19.21 -0.50 -22.73
C VAL A 88 19.79 -0.45 -21.31
N GLU A 89 20.90 -1.13 -21.05
CA GLU A 89 21.57 -1.08 -19.74
C GLU A 89 22.13 0.31 -19.40
N GLY A 90 22.31 1.18 -20.40
CA GLY A 90 22.68 2.58 -20.22
C GLY A 90 21.49 3.56 -20.13
N LEU A 91 20.25 3.10 -20.29
CA LEU A 91 19.07 3.97 -20.19
C LEU A 91 18.76 4.27 -18.73
N ALA A 92 18.61 5.55 -18.41
CA ALA A 92 18.25 5.98 -17.07
C ALA A 92 16.92 5.40 -16.60
N ALA A 93 15.93 5.24 -17.50
CA ALA A 93 14.67 4.58 -17.18
C ALA A 93 14.83 3.11 -16.77
N PHE A 94 15.74 2.40 -17.44
CA PHE A 94 16.00 1.00 -17.13
C PHE A 94 16.77 0.87 -15.81
N ILE A 95 17.82 1.66 -15.63
CA ILE A 95 18.64 1.69 -14.41
C ILE A 95 17.78 2.04 -13.20
N ASP A 96 17.10 3.19 -13.23
CA ASP A 96 16.31 3.69 -12.09
C ASP A 96 15.24 2.66 -11.67
N MET A 97 14.56 2.02 -12.63
CA MET A 97 13.51 1.03 -12.32
C MET A 97 14.05 -0.31 -11.82
N ILE A 98 15.15 -0.80 -12.38
CA ILE A 98 15.77 -2.07 -11.93
C ILE A 98 16.39 -1.90 -10.55
N GLU A 99 16.94 -0.72 -10.24
CA GLU A 99 17.57 -0.45 -8.95
C GLU A 99 16.54 -0.17 -7.85
N HIS A 100 15.48 0.59 -8.13
CA HIS A 100 14.59 1.10 -7.10
C HIS A 100 13.16 0.56 -7.12
N ALA A 101 12.74 -0.12 -8.20
CA ALA A 101 11.41 -0.75 -8.29
C ALA A 101 11.41 -2.10 -9.04
N PRO A 102 12.35 -3.03 -8.79
CA PRO A 102 12.42 -4.30 -9.50
C PRO A 102 11.20 -5.20 -9.26
N GLU A 103 10.54 -5.10 -8.10
CA GLU A 103 9.31 -5.82 -7.77
C GLU A 103 8.15 -5.37 -8.64
N VAL A 104 8.07 -4.07 -8.96
CA VAL A 104 7.04 -3.53 -9.87
C VAL A 104 7.21 -4.11 -11.28
N LEU A 105 8.44 -4.24 -11.77
CA LEU A 105 8.69 -4.87 -13.07
C LEU A 105 8.26 -6.35 -13.06
N THR A 106 8.54 -7.08 -11.98
CA THR A 106 8.05 -8.46 -11.82
C THR A 106 6.53 -8.50 -11.76
N ALA A 107 5.90 -7.60 -11.00
CA ALA A 107 4.46 -7.53 -10.84
C ALA A 107 3.79 -7.28 -12.20
N LEU A 108 4.18 -6.23 -12.92
CA LEU A 108 3.70 -5.91 -14.27
C LEU A 108 3.86 -7.11 -15.23
N GLY A 109 4.97 -7.84 -15.12
CA GLY A 109 5.22 -9.05 -15.92
C GLY A 109 4.26 -10.18 -15.60
N LYS A 110 4.10 -10.52 -14.31
CA LYS A 110 3.20 -11.59 -13.82
C LYS A 110 1.73 -11.28 -14.06
N THR A 111 1.37 -10.00 -13.98
CA THR A 111 0.00 -9.52 -14.22
C THR A 111 -0.30 -9.29 -15.71
N ASN A 112 0.69 -9.55 -16.58
CA ASN A 112 0.59 -9.48 -18.04
C ASN A 112 0.23 -8.09 -18.59
N ILE A 113 0.61 -7.02 -17.87
CA ILE A 113 0.39 -5.63 -18.30
C ILE A 113 1.67 -4.84 -18.54
N ILE A 114 2.84 -5.46 -18.39
CA ILE A 114 4.16 -4.85 -18.63
C ILE A 114 4.33 -4.20 -20.02
N SER A 115 3.58 -4.66 -21.03
CA SER A 115 3.66 -4.11 -22.38
C SER A 115 2.80 -2.87 -22.63
N HIS A 116 2.03 -2.42 -21.65
CA HIS A 116 1.14 -1.25 -21.78
C HIS A 116 1.76 0.06 -21.30
N HIS A 117 2.97 0.01 -20.71
CA HIS A 117 3.63 1.18 -20.14
C HIS A 117 5.05 1.30 -20.69
N SER A 118 5.43 2.49 -21.16
CA SER A 118 6.78 2.74 -21.62
C SER A 118 7.75 2.87 -20.45
N ALA A 119 9.04 2.62 -20.71
CA ALA A 119 10.08 2.84 -19.71
C ALA A 119 10.12 4.32 -19.29
N ALA A 120 9.99 5.25 -20.25
CA ALA A 120 9.88 6.68 -19.96
C ALA A 120 8.74 7.01 -18.99
N SER A 121 7.53 6.49 -19.22
CA SER A 121 6.37 6.78 -18.37
C SER A 121 6.57 6.24 -16.95
N LEU A 122 7.07 5.01 -16.81
CA LEU A 122 7.33 4.40 -15.51
C LEU A 122 8.38 5.19 -14.73
N ARG A 123 9.46 5.61 -15.39
CA ARG A 123 10.51 6.44 -14.79
C ARG A 123 9.97 7.81 -14.37
N GLN A 124 9.10 8.43 -15.18
CA GLN A 124 8.48 9.70 -14.82
C GLN A 124 7.65 9.57 -13.54
N VAL A 125 6.89 8.48 -13.39
CA VAL A 125 6.09 8.23 -12.18
C VAL A 125 6.99 7.87 -11.00
N LEU A 126 8.08 7.12 -11.22
CA LEU A 126 9.10 6.85 -10.20
C LEU A 126 9.68 8.15 -9.64
N ARG A 127 9.86 9.19 -10.47
CA ARG A 127 10.39 10.50 -10.03
C ARG A 127 9.33 11.50 -9.58
N SER A 128 8.06 11.09 -9.53
CA SER A 128 6.97 11.88 -8.95
C SER A 128 6.67 11.42 -7.53
N GLN A 129 6.12 12.29 -6.69
CA GLN A 129 5.77 11.99 -5.28
C GLN A 129 4.27 11.96 -5.01
N LYS A 130 3.49 12.62 -5.86
CA LYS A 130 2.11 12.99 -5.55
C LYS A 130 1.13 11.94 -6.06
N CYS A 131 0.13 11.63 -5.24
CA CYS A 131 -1.03 10.82 -5.58
C CYS A 131 -1.78 11.48 -6.74
N ALA A 132 -2.13 10.69 -7.76
CA ALA A 132 -2.84 11.13 -8.95
C ALA A 132 -4.25 11.68 -8.65
N SER A 133 -4.82 11.35 -7.48
CA SER A 133 -6.18 11.72 -7.09
C SER A 133 -6.24 12.90 -6.11
N CYS A 134 -5.60 12.77 -4.94
CA CYS A 134 -5.69 13.78 -3.86
C CYS A 134 -4.45 14.65 -3.70
N PHE A 135 -3.37 14.39 -4.46
CA PHE A 135 -2.08 15.07 -4.36
C PHE A 135 -1.33 14.95 -3.01
N ASP A 136 -1.75 14.08 -2.10
CA ASP A 136 -0.89 13.67 -0.97
C ASP A 136 0.29 12.83 -1.48
N PHE A 137 1.23 12.44 -0.61
CA PHE A 137 2.25 11.48 -1.01
C PHE A 137 1.59 10.13 -1.36
N GLY A 138 1.95 9.57 -2.51
CA GLY A 138 1.45 8.25 -2.92
C GLY A 138 2.55 7.21 -2.85
N PRO A 139 2.65 6.37 -1.81
CA PRO A 139 3.69 5.36 -1.70
C PRO A 139 3.41 4.08 -2.52
N LEU A 140 2.33 4.08 -3.30
CA LEU A 140 1.84 2.93 -4.04
C LEU A 140 1.71 3.26 -5.52
N LEU A 141 1.77 2.23 -6.35
CA LEU A 141 1.51 2.29 -7.80
C LEU A 141 0.27 1.46 -8.14
N PHE A 142 -0.73 2.08 -8.74
CA PHE A 142 -1.85 1.38 -9.37
C PHE A 142 -1.37 0.80 -10.70
N LEU A 143 -1.22 -0.52 -10.78
CA LEU A 143 -0.57 -1.15 -11.93
C LEU A 143 -1.29 -0.91 -13.27
N PRO A 144 -2.64 -0.98 -13.39
CA PRO A 144 -3.34 -0.89 -14.68
C PRO A 144 -3.12 0.42 -15.45
N THR A 145 -2.91 1.53 -14.74
CA THR A 145 -2.67 2.85 -15.34
C THR A 145 -1.28 3.41 -15.03
N CYS A 146 -0.51 2.72 -14.18
CA CYS A 146 0.76 3.19 -13.63
C CYS A 146 0.65 4.58 -12.99
N GLU A 147 -0.45 4.82 -12.28
CA GLU A 147 -0.66 6.03 -11.50
C GLU A 147 -0.19 5.85 -10.07
N ARG A 148 0.50 6.86 -9.53
CA ARG A 148 0.87 6.90 -8.12
C ARG A 148 -0.38 7.17 -7.28
N ILE A 149 -0.59 6.42 -6.21
CA ILE A 149 -1.79 6.52 -5.36
C ILE A 149 -1.42 6.47 -3.87
N CYS A 150 -2.21 7.14 -3.03
CA CYS A 150 -2.08 7.04 -1.57
C CYS A 150 -3.05 5.98 -1.02
N PRO A 151 -2.79 5.37 0.16
CA PRO A 151 -3.63 4.31 0.73
C PRO A 151 -5.11 4.70 0.85
N THR A 152 -5.38 5.96 1.25
CA THR A 152 -6.74 6.51 1.32
C THR A 152 -7.44 6.49 -0.04
N CYS A 153 -6.75 6.86 -1.12
CA CYS A 153 -7.34 6.85 -2.46
C CYS A 153 -7.53 5.43 -2.99
N VAL A 154 -6.68 4.48 -2.61
CA VAL A 154 -6.89 3.07 -2.98
C VAL A 154 -8.20 2.56 -2.38
N LEU A 155 -8.46 2.87 -1.12
CA LEU A 155 -9.66 2.39 -0.43
C LEU A 155 -10.94 3.07 -0.91
N TYR A 156 -10.92 4.41 -1.02
CA TYR A 156 -12.14 5.20 -1.16
C TYR A 156 -12.38 5.79 -2.55
N ASN A 157 -11.42 5.71 -3.47
CA ASN A 157 -11.64 6.22 -4.83
C ASN A 157 -11.97 5.08 -5.78
N ASP A 158 -13.23 5.04 -6.19
CA ASP A 158 -13.78 4.04 -7.12
C ASP A 158 -13.05 4.00 -8.47
N ALA A 159 -12.34 5.09 -8.85
CA ALA A 159 -11.51 5.12 -10.05
C ALA A 159 -10.29 4.15 -9.98
N PHE A 160 -9.86 3.74 -8.78
CA PHE A 160 -8.78 2.77 -8.61
C PHE A 160 -9.28 1.36 -8.27
N TRP A 161 -10.58 1.12 -8.39
CA TRP A 161 -11.13 -0.21 -8.23
C TRP A 161 -10.86 -1.10 -9.45
N MET A 162 -10.89 -2.39 -9.18
CA MET A 162 -10.86 -3.42 -10.21
C MET A 162 -12.22 -4.07 -10.35
N THR A 163 -12.50 -4.64 -11.53
CA THR A 163 -13.71 -5.44 -11.74
C THR A 163 -13.41 -6.60 -12.69
N THR A 164 -14.32 -7.58 -12.75
CA THR A 164 -14.18 -8.69 -13.70
C THR A 164 -14.57 -8.27 -15.11
N PRO A 165 -13.96 -8.84 -16.17
CA PRO A 165 -14.39 -8.62 -17.54
C PRO A 165 -15.88 -8.85 -17.77
N SER A 166 -16.47 -9.87 -17.15
CA SER A 166 -17.89 -10.17 -17.27
C SER A 166 -18.76 -9.04 -16.72
N LEU A 167 -18.43 -8.54 -15.53
CA LEU A 167 -19.15 -7.43 -14.91
C LEU A 167 -18.95 -6.12 -15.68
N ALA A 168 -17.72 -5.84 -16.14
CA ALA A 168 -17.45 -4.68 -16.98
C ALA A 168 -18.31 -4.66 -18.26
N LYS A 169 -18.41 -5.81 -18.94
CA LYS A 169 -19.26 -5.94 -20.14
C LYS A 169 -20.73 -5.73 -19.84
N GLU A 170 -21.21 -6.25 -18.71
CA GLU A 170 -22.59 -6.08 -18.27
C GLU A 170 -22.90 -4.61 -17.95
N CYS A 171 -22.09 -3.97 -17.09
CA CYS A 171 -22.28 -2.58 -16.67
C CYS A 171 -22.29 -1.60 -17.85
N PHE A 172 -21.33 -1.76 -18.78
CA PHE A 172 -21.09 -0.80 -19.84
C PHE A 172 -21.54 -1.30 -21.22
N SER A 173 -22.27 -2.41 -21.29
CA SER A 173 -22.73 -3.03 -22.55
C SER A 173 -21.62 -3.15 -23.60
N LEU A 174 -20.48 -3.72 -23.20
CA LEU A 174 -19.28 -3.85 -24.05
C LEU A 174 -19.18 -5.24 -24.68
N SER A 175 -18.68 -5.31 -25.91
CA SER A 175 -18.27 -6.57 -26.54
C SER A 175 -16.90 -7.04 -26.05
N ASP A 176 -16.57 -8.31 -26.29
CA ASP A 176 -15.24 -8.85 -25.99
C ASP A 176 -14.12 -8.14 -26.79
N ASP A 177 -14.40 -7.79 -28.05
CA ASP A 177 -13.44 -7.07 -28.90
C ASP A 177 -13.18 -5.65 -28.39
N GLN A 178 -14.24 -4.95 -27.96
CA GLN A 178 -14.12 -3.62 -27.36
C GLN A 178 -13.34 -3.69 -26.05
N LEU A 179 -13.67 -4.61 -25.16
CA LEU A 179 -12.94 -4.75 -23.89
C LEU A 179 -11.48 -5.17 -24.10
N GLY A 180 -11.18 -5.91 -25.17
CA GLY A 180 -9.81 -6.30 -25.55
C GLY A 180 -8.90 -5.13 -25.94
N THR A 181 -9.44 -3.93 -26.15
CA THR A 181 -8.66 -2.71 -26.45
C THR A 181 -7.96 -2.12 -25.23
N ILE A 182 -8.45 -2.41 -24.02
CA ILE A 182 -7.85 -1.95 -22.77
C ILE A 182 -7.05 -3.07 -22.10
N PRO A 183 -6.11 -2.75 -21.19
CA PRO A 183 -5.34 -3.77 -20.48
C PRO A 183 -6.26 -4.68 -19.64
N ILE A 184 -6.13 -5.99 -19.83
CA ILE A 184 -6.77 -6.99 -18.98
C ILE A 184 -5.70 -7.65 -18.12
N MET A 185 -5.76 -7.36 -16.82
CA MET A 185 -4.79 -7.78 -15.84
C MET A 185 -5.06 -9.22 -15.38
N ARG A 186 -4.00 -10.02 -15.26
CA ARG A 186 -4.03 -11.31 -14.55
C ARG A 186 -3.76 -11.07 -13.07
N VAL A 187 -4.58 -11.65 -12.21
CA VAL A 187 -4.34 -11.64 -10.76
C VAL A 187 -3.21 -12.59 -10.40
N ILE A 188 -2.30 -12.14 -9.53
CA ILE A 188 -1.34 -13.02 -8.88
C ILE A 188 -2.10 -13.74 -7.75
N PRO A 189 -2.02 -15.07 -7.60
CA PRO A 189 -2.69 -15.73 -6.48
C PRO A 189 -2.13 -15.26 -5.13
N GLY A 190 -3.01 -15.00 -4.16
CA GLY A 190 -2.59 -14.51 -2.85
C GLY A 190 -3.74 -13.99 -1.99
N ALA A 191 -3.40 -13.67 -0.74
CA ALA A 191 -4.22 -12.86 0.14
C ALA A 191 -3.91 -11.38 -0.11
N TYR A 192 -4.94 -10.56 -0.18
CA TYR A 192 -4.85 -9.13 -0.47
C TYR A 192 -5.80 -8.34 0.42
N GLY A 193 -5.52 -7.05 0.52
CA GLY A 193 -6.30 -6.11 1.30
C GLY A 193 -5.66 -5.84 2.66
N PHE A 194 -6.15 -4.78 3.31
CA PHE A 194 -5.59 -4.24 4.53
C PHE A 194 -6.73 -3.66 5.39
N TRP A 195 -6.47 -3.50 6.68
CA TRP A 195 -7.46 -3.20 7.72
C TRP A 195 -8.47 -4.33 7.87
N GLU A 196 -9.76 -4.05 7.79
CA GLU A 196 -10.83 -5.05 7.89
C GLU A 196 -11.15 -5.69 6.53
N TYR A 197 -10.55 -5.19 5.45
CA TYR A 197 -10.85 -5.60 4.08
C TYR A 197 -9.83 -6.59 3.57
N HIS A 198 -10.19 -7.87 3.49
CA HIS A 198 -9.32 -8.93 2.99
C HIS A 198 -10.01 -9.79 1.93
N CYS A 199 -9.28 -10.18 0.90
CA CYS A 199 -9.74 -11.13 -0.10
C CYS A 199 -8.65 -12.17 -0.41
N ASN A 200 -9.07 -13.39 -0.70
CA ASN A 200 -8.20 -14.48 -1.14
C ASN A 200 -8.53 -14.80 -2.60
N LEU A 201 -7.59 -14.56 -3.51
CA LEU A 201 -7.83 -14.75 -4.93
C LEU A 201 -7.01 -15.89 -5.52
N GLY A 202 -7.70 -16.72 -6.31
CA GLY A 202 -7.12 -17.84 -7.05
C GLY A 202 -6.57 -17.47 -8.43
N PRO A 203 -5.95 -18.46 -9.13
CA PRO A 203 -5.16 -18.25 -10.36
C PRO A 203 -5.94 -17.90 -11.62
N ILE A 204 -7.28 -17.93 -11.59
CA ILE A 204 -8.13 -17.78 -12.79
C ILE A 204 -8.67 -16.35 -12.93
N ASN A 205 -8.46 -15.48 -11.93
CA ASN A 205 -9.06 -14.16 -11.94
C ASN A 205 -8.36 -13.23 -12.95
N ARG A 206 -9.14 -12.75 -13.91
CA ARG A 206 -8.79 -11.63 -14.80
C ARG A 206 -9.57 -10.41 -14.32
N LEU A 207 -8.89 -9.29 -14.24
CA LEU A 207 -9.47 -8.02 -13.81
C LEU A 207 -9.19 -6.92 -14.81
N VAL A 208 -10.06 -5.91 -14.80
CA VAL A 208 -9.94 -4.67 -15.57
C VAL A 208 -10.14 -3.49 -14.63
N SER A 209 -9.46 -2.38 -14.89
CA SER A 209 -9.63 -1.16 -14.09
C SER A 209 -11.01 -0.56 -14.34
N ALA A 210 -11.74 -0.23 -13.28
CA ALA A 210 -13.02 0.46 -13.38
C ALA A 210 -12.88 1.75 -14.20
N LYS A 211 -11.87 2.58 -13.90
CA LYS A 211 -11.58 3.84 -14.61
C LYS A 211 -11.42 3.63 -16.12
N GLN A 212 -10.61 2.65 -16.54
CA GLN A 212 -10.40 2.36 -17.97
C GLN A 212 -11.69 1.86 -18.64
N VAL A 213 -12.48 1.04 -17.95
CA VAL A 213 -13.77 0.55 -18.47
C VAL A 213 -14.76 1.70 -18.63
N LYS A 214 -14.88 2.62 -17.65
CA LYS A 214 -15.76 3.79 -17.79
C LYS A 214 -15.29 4.72 -18.90
N GLN A 215 -13.98 4.95 -19.05
CA GLN A 215 -13.43 5.70 -20.17
C GLN A 215 -13.82 5.08 -21.52
N LEU A 216 -13.65 3.77 -21.67
CA LEU A 216 -14.05 3.03 -22.86
C LEU A 216 -15.57 3.09 -23.10
N GLY A 217 -16.37 2.96 -22.03
CA GLY A 217 -17.82 3.11 -22.09
C GLY A 217 -18.23 4.50 -22.60
N LEU A 218 -17.57 5.57 -22.14
CA LEU A 218 -17.83 6.93 -22.63
C LEU A 218 -17.44 7.10 -24.10
N GLU A 219 -16.34 6.49 -24.53
CA GLU A 219 -15.92 6.51 -25.92
C GLU A 219 -16.95 5.83 -26.85
N ILE A 220 -17.51 4.70 -26.42
CA ILE A 220 -18.46 3.90 -27.21
C ILE A 220 -19.87 4.50 -27.20
N HIS A 221 -20.36 4.93 -26.04
CA HIS A 221 -21.74 5.41 -25.85
C HIS A 221 -21.87 6.94 -25.96
N GLY A 222 -20.75 7.65 -26.01
CA GLY A 222 -20.63 9.08 -26.34
C GLY A 222 -20.98 10.07 -25.23
N SER A 223 -21.62 9.65 -24.13
CA SER A 223 -22.05 10.56 -23.05
C SER A 223 -22.25 9.86 -21.70
N GLU A 224 -22.20 10.61 -20.60
CA GLU A 224 -22.52 10.08 -19.27
C GLU A 224 -24.01 9.73 -19.15
N GLU A 225 -24.88 10.48 -19.82
CA GLU A 225 -26.33 10.24 -19.83
C GLU A 225 -26.66 8.88 -20.47
N ALA A 226 -26.01 8.55 -21.58
CA ALA A 226 -26.18 7.24 -22.21
C ALA A 226 -25.72 6.10 -21.30
N LEU A 227 -24.59 6.27 -20.60
CA LEU A 227 -24.13 5.27 -19.63
C LEU A 227 -25.04 5.13 -18.41
N ALA A 228 -25.69 6.21 -17.98
CA ALA A 228 -26.63 6.16 -16.87
C ALA A 228 -27.87 5.31 -17.19
N LEU A 229 -28.27 5.23 -18.47
CA LEU A 229 -29.37 4.37 -18.93
C LEU A 229 -29.05 2.87 -18.88
N LEU A 230 -27.78 2.50 -18.80
CA LEU A 230 -27.33 1.10 -18.72
C LEU A 230 -27.31 0.55 -17.29
N LYS A 231 -27.55 1.39 -16.28
CA LYS A 231 -27.56 0.96 -14.87
C LYS A 231 -28.62 -0.13 -14.65
N PRO A 232 -28.27 -1.27 -14.04
CA PRO A 232 -29.24 -2.30 -13.71
C PRO A 232 -30.27 -1.78 -12.70
N ALA A 233 -31.48 -2.32 -12.76
CA ALA A 233 -32.51 -2.06 -11.76
C ALA A 233 -32.06 -2.60 -10.39
N PRO A 234 -32.52 -1.99 -9.28
CA PRO A 234 -32.23 -2.50 -7.95
C PRO A 234 -32.73 -3.94 -7.80
N PRO A 235 -32.03 -4.79 -7.02
CA PRO A 235 -32.49 -6.14 -6.75
C PRO A 235 -33.88 -6.11 -6.11
N PRO A 236 -34.74 -7.10 -6.39
CA PRO A 236 -36.05 -7.17 -5.76
C PRO A 236 -35.89 -7.30 -4.24
N PHE A 237 -36.66 -6.50 -3.50
CA PHE A 237 -36.63 -6.51 -2.04
C PHE A 237 -36.99 -7.91 -1.51
N VAL A 238 -36.17 -8.39 -0.57
CA VAL A 238 -36.43 -9.59 0.22
C VAL A 238 -36.56 -9.13 1.68
N ASP A 239 -37.66 -9.50 2.34
CA ASP A 239 -37.85 -9.19 3.76
C ASP A 239 -36.94 -10.08 4.59
N ILE A 240 -35.85 -9.49 5.08
CA ILE A 240 -34.86 -10.14 5.96
C ILE A 240 -34.98 -9.66 7.41
N SER A 241 -36.11 -9.06 7.79
CA SER A 241 -36.31 -8.53 9.14
C SER A 241 -36.14 -9.58 10.23
N TYR A 242 -36.43 -10.86 9.93
CA TYR A 242 -36.25 -12.00 10.81
C TYR A 242 -34.80 -12.14 11.34
N ILE A 243 -33.78 -11.76 10.58
CA ILE A 243 -32.37 -11.83 11.01
C ILE A 243 -32.10 -10.94 12.23
N PHE A 244 -32.82 -9.83 12.34
CA PHE A 244 -32.62 -8.83 13.40
C PHE A 244 -33.50 -9.08 14.62
N THR A 245 -34.37 -10.10 14.59
CA THR A 245 -35.31 -10.40 15.69
C THR A 245 -34.66 -11.20 16.83
N GLY A 246 -33.48 -11.81 16.58
CA GLY A 246 -32.80 -12.67 17.55
C GLY A 246 -33.38 -14.09 17.64
N ASP A 247 -34.39 -14.41 16.83
CA ASP A 247 -34.94 -15.76 16.71
C ASP A 247 -34.00 -16.68 15.92
N PRO A 248 -34.02 -18.01 16.16
CA PRO A 248 -33.20 -18.95 15.41
C PRO A 248 -33.57 -18.94 13.92
N VAL A 249 -32.61 -18.58 13.07
CA VAL A 249 -32.76 -18.55 11.61
C VAL A 249 -32.50 -19.95 11.04
N THR A 250 -33.31 -20.39 10.07
CA THR A 250 -33.06 -21.64 9.35
C THR A 250 -31.91 -21.49 8.35
N SER A 251 -31.22 -22.59 8.01
CA SER A 251 -30.14 -22.54 7.02
C SER A 251 -30.59 -22.05 5.63
N THR A 252 -31.87 -22.22 5.30
CA THR A 252 -32.47 -21.69 4.07
C THR A 252 -32.69 -20.18 4.13
N GLU A 253 -33.15 -19.66 5.26
CA GLU A 253 -33.35 -18.21 5.47
C GLU A 253 -32.01 -17.46 5.55
N GLU A 254 -30.98 -18.10 6.10
CA GLU A 254 -29.60 -17.59 6.12
C GLU A 254 -29.01 -17.52 4.70
N ALA A 255 -29.13 -18.60 3.91
CA ALA A 255 -28.68 -18.61 2.52
C ALA A 255 -29.43 -17.61 1.63
N GLU A 256 -30.73 -17.40 1.86
CA GLU A 256 -31.52 -16.40 1.14
C GLU A 256 -31.08 -14.98 1.48
N ALA A 257 -30.80 -14.71 2.76
CA ALA A 257 -30.27 -13.45 3.23
C ALA A 257 -28.89 -13.13 2.63
N ASP A 258 -27.96 -14.09 2.70
CA ASP A 258 -26.61 -13.95 2.13
C ASP A 258 -26.68 -13.64 0.63
N SER A 259 -27.53 -14.37 -0.10
CA SER A 259 -27.75 -14.12 -1.53
C SER A 259 -28.39 -12.75 -1.81
N TYR A 260 -29.26 -12.27 -0.93
CA TYR A 260 -29.83 -10.92 -1.05
C TYR A 260 -28.77 -9.84 -0.79
N PHE A 261 -27.97 -9.98 0.28
CA PHE A 261 -26.88 -9.06 0.58
C PHE A 261 -25.85 -9.03 -0.55
N GLU A 262 -25.44 -10.18 -1.09
CA GLU A 262 -24.51 -10.26 -2.22
C GLU A 262 -25.05 -9.50 -3.46
N ARG A 263 -26.36 -9.64 -3.75
CA ARG A 263 -27.01 -8.89 -4.85
C ARG A 263 -27.05 -7.39 -4.59
N CYS A 264 -27.34 -6.97 -3.36
CA CYS A 264 -27.32 -5.57 -2.97
C CYS A 264 -25.92 -4.96 -3.07
N SER A 265 -24.91 -5.60 -2.48
CA SER A 265 -23.53 -5.12 -2.55
C SER A 265 -23.01 -5.09 -3.99
N ARG A 266 -23.36 -6.09 -4.82
CA ARG A 266 -23.08 -6.06 -6.26
C ARG A 266 -23.77 -4.88 -6.95
N HIS A 267 -25.04 -4.62 -6.67
CA HIS A 267 -25.75 -3.47 -7.25
C HIS A 267 -25.09 -2.15 -6.85
N ASP A 268 -24.72 -1.98 -5.58
CA ASP A 268 -24.08 -0.76 -5.07
C ASP A 268 -22.69 -0.55 -5.70
N PHE A 269 -21.92 -1.61 -5.87
CA PHE A 269 -20.67 -1.59 -6.62
C PHE A 269 -20.87 -1.10 -8.06
N ILE A 270 -21.90 -1.60 -8.76
CA ILE A 270 -22.24 -1.13 -10.12
C ILE A 270 -22.64 0.35 -10.10
N GLN A 271 -23.48 0.78 -9.16
CA GLN A 271 -23.88 2.17 -9.03
C GLN A 271 -22.68 3.10 -8.83
N ARG A 272 -21.73 2.69 -7.98
CA ARG A 272 -20.47 3.42 -7.72
C ARG A 272 -19.61 3.53 -8.97
N ILE A 273 -19.35 2.42 -9.67
CA ILE A 273 -18.57 2.45 -10.92
C ILE A 273 -19.20 3.33 -12.01
N HIS A 274 -20.53 3.34 -12.15
CA HIS A 274 -21.16 4.27 -13.11
C HIS A 274 -21.03 5.73 -12.65
N SER A 275 -21.16 5.99 -11.36
CA SER A 275 -21.24 7.34 -10.79
C SER A 275 -19.86 7.93 -10.44
N MET A 276 -18.79 7.13 -10.49
CA MET A 276 -17.44 7.58 -10.16
C MET A 276 -16.97 8.69 -11.09
N LYS A 277 -16.20 9.63 -10.56
CA LYS A 277 -15.61 10.70 -11.37
C LYS A 277 -14.26 10.25 -11.90
N LEU A 278 -14.03 10.47 -13.19
CA LEU A 278 -12.74 10.16 -13.83
C LEU A 278 -11.68 11.20 -13.50
N GLU A 279 -12.10 12.45 -13.29
CA GLU A 279 -11.21 13.53 -12.89
C GLU A 279 -10.82 13.40 -11.42
N PRO A 280 -9.54 13.67 -11.09
CA PRO A 280 -9.09 13.61 -9.71
C PRO A 280 -9.84 14.67 -8.89
N PRO A 281 -10.34 14.31 -7.69
CA PRO A 281 -11.05 15.25 -6.83
C PRO A 281 -10.18 16.43 -6.39
N GLY A 282 -8.85 16.30 -6.47
CA GLY A 282 -7.88 17.34 -6.08
C GLY A 282 -7.95 17.69 -4.60
N ARG A 283 -8.60 16.84 -3.80
CA ARG A 283 -8.77 16.95 -2.36
C ARG A 283 -8.80 15.56 -1.74
N ARG A 284 -8.59 15.50 -0.43
CA ARG A 284 -8.64 14.25 0.33
C ARG A 284 -10.05 13.67 0.36
N LEU A 285 -10.14 12.36 0.18
CA LEU A 285 -11.40 11.63 0.26
C LEU A 285 -11.80 11.28 1.70
N SER A 286 -10.82 11.05 2.57
CA SER A 286 -11.06 10.81 4.00
C SER A 286 -11.79 11.98 4.69
N SER A 287 -11.53 13.22 4.26
CA SER A 287 -12.24 14.41 4.73
C SER A 287 -13.68 14.57 4.20
N ALA A 288 -14.12 13.72 3.27
CA ALA A 288 -15.43 13.85 2.63
C ALA A 288 -16.54 13.00 3.30
N GLY A 289 -16.25 12.34 4.43
CA GLY A 289 -17.21 11.47 5.12
C GLY A 289 -17.56 10.23 4.30
N ALA A 290 -16.56 9.64 3.64
CA ALA A 290 -16.74 8.43 2.84
C ALA A 290 -17.37 7.33 3.69
N ASP A 291 -18.40 6.68 3.15
CA ASP A 291 -18.98 5.48 3.72
C ASP A 291 -17.84 4.47 3.94
N TYR A 292 -17.69 4.00 5.17
CA TYR A 292 -16.49 3.25 5.54
C TYR A 292 -16.41 1.91 4.82
N ASP A 293 -17.53 1.39 4.28
CA ASP A 293 -17.58 0.18 3.48
C ASP A 293 -16.92 0.43 2.10
N SER A 294 -15.68 -0.04 1.99
CA SER A 294 -14.85 0.20 0.82
C SER A 294 -15.46 -0.38 -0.44
N GLY A 295 -16.37 -1.36 -0.37
CA GLY A 295 -17.04 -1.97 -1.52
C GLY A 295 -16.12 -2.60 -2.59
N ASP A 296 -14.79 -2.47 -2.47
CA ASP A 296 -13.81 -2.98 -3.42
C ASP A 296 -13.47 -4.44 -3.07
N TYR A 297 -14.12 -5.35 -3.76
CA TYR A 297 -13.87 -6.79 -3.68
C TYR A 297 -12.43 -7.21 -4.05
N PHE A 298 -11.66 -6.32 -4.65
CA PHE A 298 -10.35 -6.59 -5.22
C PHE A 298 -9.28 -5.66 -4.64
N LEU A 299 -9.50 -5.12 -3.45
CA LEU A 299 -8.55 -4.24 -2.76
C LEU A 299 -7.17 -4.87 -2.68
N GLY A 300 -6.12 -4.09 -3.00
CA GLY A 300 -4.72 -4.53 -2.95
C GLY A 300 -4.25 -5.41 -4.13
N THR A 301 -5.18 -5.97 -4.92
CA THR A 301 -4.87 -6.95 -5.97
C THR A 301 -4.21 -6.37 -7.22
N ALA A 302 -4.24 -5.04 -7.37
CA ALA A 302 -3.72 -4.31 -8.53
C ALA A 302 -2.74 -3.20 -8.12
N VAL A 303 -2.19 -3.29 -6.91
CA VAL A 303 -1.35 -2.24 -6.31
C VAL A 303 -0.05 -2.84 -5.81
N CYS A 304 1.05 -2.10 -5.99
CA CYS A 304 2.37 -2.43 -5.44
C CYS A 304 2.95 -1.27 -4.65
N LYS A 305 3.80 -1.59 -3.67
CA LYS A 305 4.72 -0.62 -3.05
C LYS A 305 5.60 0.01 -4.14
N PHE A 306 5.72 1.33 -4.12
CA PHE A 306 6.45 2.06 -5.15
C PHE A 306 7.08 3.35 -4.62
N PRO A 307 8.42 3.45 -4.54
CA PRO A 307 9.06 4.63 -3.99
C PRO A 307 8.91 5.82 -4.92
N SER A 308 9.11 7.03 -4.39
CA SER A 308 9.49 8.18 -5.18
C SER A 308 11.01 8.34 -5.16
N LEU A 309 11.63 8.30 -6.32
CA LEU A 309 13.06 8.54 -6.47
C LEU A 309 13.36 10.03 -6.59
N SER A 310 14.17 10.54 -5.67
CA SER A 310 14.75 11.88 -5.73
C SER A 310 16.28 11.82 -5.74
N ASN A 311 16.95 12.98 -5.72
CA ASN A 311 18.40 13.03 -5.61
C ASN A 311 18.93 12.54 -4.24
N SER A 312 18.08 12.50 -3.20
CA SER A 312 18.44 11.95 -1.89
C SER A 312 18.26 10.42 -1.80
N GLY A 313 17.69 9.79 -2.83
CA GLY A 313 17.39 8.37 -2.86
C GLY A 313 15.89 8.07 -2.98
N PRO A 314 15.49 6.79 -2.80
CA PRO A 314 14.10 6.37 -2.82
C PRO A 314 13.39 6.74 -1.51
N ASP A 315 12.25 7.42 -1.63
CA ASP A 315 11.35 7.75 -0.52
C ASP A 315 10.11 6.85 -0.60
N PHE A 316 9.84 6.09 0.47
CA PHE A 316 8.64 5.24 0.58
C PHE A 316 7.52 5.90 1.36
N GLY A 317 7.72 7.13 1.80
CA GLY A 317 6.75 7.87 2.60
C GLY A 317 6.70 7.42 4.05
N TYR A 318 6.20 8.34 4.88
CA TYR A 318 6.15 8.22 6.32
C TYR A 318 4.73 8.46 6.80
N ALA A 319 4.21 7.53 7.59
CA ALA A 319 2.96 7.69 8.31
C ALA A 319 3.23 8.09 9.76
N CYS A 320 2.43 9.00 10.30
CA CYS A 320 2.63 9.47 11.68
C CYS A 320 1.97 8.53 12.69
N GLY A 321 2.78 7.71 13.37
CA GLY A 321 2.32 6.86 14.48
C GLY A 321 1.72 7.66 15.64
N SER A 322 2.17 8.90 15.85
CA SER A 322 1.60 9.79 16.87
C SER A 322 0.17 10.21 16.53
N CYS A 323 -0.12 10.57 15.27
CA CYS A 323 -1.48 10.89 14.85
C CYS A 323 -2.41 9.69 14.99
N TRP A 324 -1.92 8.50 14.60
CA TRP A 324 -2.67 7.26 14.74
C TRP A 324 -3.02 6.97 16.20
N THR A 325 -2.00 6.88 17.07
CA THR A 325 -2.17 6.62 18.50
C THR A 325 -3.09 7.64 19.17
N PHE A 326 -2.91 8.92 18.83
CA PHE A 326 -3.77 9.97 19.35
C PHE A 326 -5.23 9.80 18.90
N SER A 327 -5.48 9.43 17.64
CA SER A 327 -6.83 9.22 17.12
C SER A 327 -7.55 8.03 17.76
N GLU A 328 -6.84 6.93 18.03
CA GLU A 328 -7.38 5.74 18.69
C GLU A 328 -7.75 6.01 20.16
N GLU A 329 -6.88 6.71 20.88
CA GLU A 329 -7.08 7.01 22.30
C GLU A 329 -7.98 8.24 22.53
N PHE A 330 -8.25 9.03 21.49
CA PHE A 330 -8.92 10.33 21.59
C PHE A 330 -10.24 10.27 22.37
N TRP A 331 -11.03 9.22 22.12
CA TRP A 331 -12.33 9.04 22.77
C TRP A 331 -12.24 8.89 24.29
N LYS A 332 -11.14 8.32 24.77
CA LYS A 332 -10.88 8.05 26.19
C LYS A 332 -10.36 9.29 26.94
N LEU A 333 -10.03 10.38 26.24
CA LEU A 333 -9.45 11.59 26.84
C LEU A 333 -10.54 12.50 27.46
N PRO A 334 -10.61 12.65 28.80
CA PRO A 334 -11.63 13.49 29.45
C PRO A 334 -11.39 14.99 29.21
N ASN A 335 -10.14 15.42 29.06
CA ASN A 335 -9.74 16.82 28.86
C ASN A 335 -9.21 17.10 27.44
N TRP A 336 -9.73 16.40 26.43
CA TRP A 336 -9.25 16.48 25.04
C TRP A 336 -9.16 17.92 24.48
N ARG A 337 -10.04 18.83 24.91
CA ARG A 337 -10.00 20.25 24.49
C ARG A 337 -8.71 20.98 24.88
N GLN A 338 -8.01 20.53 25.92
CA GLN A 338 -6.73 21.13 26.33
C GLN A 338 -5.56 20.59 25.50
N LEU A 339 -5.76 19.47 24.79
CA LEU A 339 -4.73 18.75 24.04
C LEU A 339 -4.74 19.07 22.55
N ILE A 340 -5.69 19.89 22.09
CA ILE A 340 -5.85 20.25 20.68
C ILE A 340 -5.54 21.73 20.43
N PRO A 341 -5.13 22.10 19.21
CA PRO A 341 -4.95 23.49 18.81
C PRO A 341 -6.21 24.34 19.02
N ASP A 342 -6.04 25.63 19.31
CA ASP A 342 -7.15 26.57 19.49
C ASP A 342 -8.12 26.59 18.31
N SER A 343 -7.59 26.46 17.08
CA SER A 343 -8.38 26.39 15.85
C SER A 343 -9.38 25.24 15.80
N LEU A 344 -9.18 24.17 16.58
CA LEU A 344 -10.07 23.00 16.59
C LEU A 344 -11.03 22.98 17.80
N LYS A 345 -10.93 23.92 18.74
CA LYS A 345 -11.69 23.88 20.01
C LYS A 345 -13.19 24.16 19.85
N GLU A 346 -13.56 24.85 18.78
CA GLU A 346 -14.95 25.20 18.46
C GLU A 346 -15.74 24.04 17.86
N PHE A 347 -15.05 23.03 17.33
CA PHE A 347 -15.67 21.85 16.73
C PHE A 347 -16.15 20.84 17.78
N SER A 348 -17.12 20.02 17.39
CA SER A 348 -17.58 18.90 18.20
C SER A 348 -16.48 17.83 18.36
N LYS A 349 -16.62 17.00 19.40
CA LYS A 349 -15.66 15.90 19.64
C LYS A 349 -15.55 14.96 18.43
N ASN A 350 -16.67 14.68 17.74
CA ASN A 350 -16.70 13.87 16.52
C ASN A 350 -15.88 14.51 15.37
N GLU A 351 -16.10 15.80 15.10
CA GLU A 351 -15.41 16.51 14.02
C GLU A 351 -13.90 16.56 14.26
N VAL A 352 -13.48 16.79 15.50
CA VAL A 352 -12.07 16.77 15.87
C VAL A 352 -11.47 15.38 15.76
N TRP A 353 -12.21 14.34 16.17
CA TRP A 353 -11.77 12.97 15.99
C TRP A 353 -11.55 12.62 14.51
N HIS A 354 -12.51 12.93 13.64
CA HIS A 354 -12.37 12.74 12.19
C HIS A 354 -11.20 13.55 11.62
N HIS A 355 -10.94 14.77 12.10
CA HIS A 355 -9.78 15.54 11.69
C HIS A 355 -8.47 14.77 11.95
N TYR A 356 -8.32 14.17 13.12
CA TYR A 356 -7.13 13.39 13.48
C TYR A 356 -7.05 12.04 12.79
N GLN A 357 -8.18 11.34 12.64
CA GLN A 357 -8.22 10.11 11.86
C GLN A 357 -7.86 10.36 10.38
N ASN A 358 -8.28 11.50 9.84
CA ASN A 358 -7.88 11.89 8.48
C ASN A 358 -6.41 12.25 8.38
N ALA A 359 -5.84 12.87 9.42
CA ALA A 359 -4.43 13.20 9.49
C ALA A 359 -3.54 11.95 9.69
N SER A 360 -4.00 10.95 10.46
CA SER A 360 -3.25 9.70 10.69
C SER A 360 -3.13 8.84 9.43
N ASN A 361 -4.11 8.93 8.53
CA ASN A 361 -4.13 8.24 7.23
C ASN A 361 -3.30 8.95 6.13
N VAL A 362 -2.61 10.04 6.46
CA VAL A 362 -1.74 10.76 5.52
C VAL A 362 -0.36 10.14 5.53
N VAL A 363 0.14 9.86 4.34
CA VAL A 363 1.54 9.56 4.11
C VAL A 363 2.23 10.85 3.66
N HIS A 364 3.40 11.11 4.22
CA HIS A 364 4.21 12.28 3.96
C HIS A 364 5.50 11.88 3.25
N SER A 365 6.04 12.73 2.39
CA SER A 365 7.46 12.59 2.00
C SER A 365 8.37 12.83 3.20
N GLU A 366 9.64 12.43 3.13
CA GLU A 366 10.63 12.68 4.20
C GLU A 366 10.66 14.16 4.63
N ALA A 367 10.65 15.06 3.64
CA ALA A 367 10.67 16.51 3.88
C ALA A 367 9.37 17.01 4.53
N GLU A 368 8.21 16.56 4.05
CA GLU A 368 6.90 16.94 4.61
C GLU A 368 6.68 16.34 6.00
N TYR A 369 7.25 15.17 6.27
CA TYR A 369 7.09 14.48 7.55
C TYR A 369 7.78 15.23 8.69
N SER A 370 8.97 15.77 8.43
CA SER A 370 9.69 16.57 9.42
C SER A 370 8.90 17.81 9.84
N GLU A 371 8.31 18.51 8.85
CA GLU A 371 7.42 19.65 9.12
C GLU A 371 6.14 19.22 9.87
N HIS A 372 5.59 18.05 9.53
CA HIS A 372 4.44 17.50 10.21
C HIS A 372 4.71 17.23 11.70
N LEU A 373 5.84 16.61 12.04
CA LEU A 373 6.18 16.27 13.43
C LEU A 373 6.27 17.51 14.33
N GLU A 374 6.77 18.65 13.83
CA GLU A 374 6.84 19.90 14.61
C GLU A 374 5.47 20.44 15.01
N LYS A 375 4.44 20.14 14.22
CA LYS A 375 3.07 20.62 14.39
C LYS A 375 2.10 19.53 14.85
N CYS A 376 2.57 18.29 14.99
CA CYS A 376 1.72 17.14 15.27
C CYS A 376 1.26 17.16 16.74
N PRO A 377 -0.05 17.30 17.02
CA PRO A 377 -0.56 17.31 18.38
C PRO A 377 -0.54 15.92 19.03
N GLY A 378 -0.38 14.86 18.24
CA GLY A 378 -0.17 13.51 18.75
C GLY A 378 1.21 13.30 19.37
N VAL A 379 2.24 14.07 18.94
CA VAL A 379 3.62 13.89 19.42
C VAL A 379 3.75 14.11 20.93
N PRO A 380 3.26 15.22 21.53
CA PRO A 380 3.29 15.40 22.98
C PRO A 380 2.57 14.29 23.73
N PHE A 381 1.45 13.79 23.17
CA PHE A 381 0.69 12.70 23.79
C PHE A 381 1.47 11.38 23.78
N GLN A 382 2.04 11.01 22.63
CA GLN A 382 2.82 9.78 22.50
C GLN A 382 4.08 9.81 23.38
N LEU A 383 4.80 10.94 23.41
CA LEU A 383 5.98 11.10 24.28
C LEU A 383 5.61 10.90 25.76
N ALA A 384 4.48 11.48 26.22
CA ALA A 384 4.02 11.28 27.59
C ALA A 384 3.63 9.82 27.90
N GLN A 385 3.15 9.05 26.91
CA GLN A 385 2.89 7.62 27.09
C GLN A 385 4.19 6.81 27.16
N LEU A 386 5.16 7.13 26.31
CA LEU A 386 6.49 6.51 26.31
C LEU A 386 7.23 6.75 27.63
N GLU A 387 7.20 7.98 28.15
CA GLU A 387 7.79 8.32 29.45
C GLU A 387 7.18 7.48 30.60
N LYS A 388 5.86 7.33 30.62
CA LYS A 388 5.17 6.48 31.61
C LYS A 388 5.54 5.00 31.47
N ALA A 389 5.68 4.51 30.24
CA ALA A 389 6.09 3.14 29.98
C ALA A 389 7.54 2.90 30.44
N ASP A 390 8.45 3.84 30.16
CA ASP A 390 9.84 3.80 30.61
C ASP A 390 9.94 3.83 32.15
N GLU A 391 9.11 4.65 32.83
CA GLU A 391 9.03 4.66 34.30
C GLU A 391 8.51 3.35 34.87
N LYS A 392 7.47 2.77 34.26
CA LYS A 392 6.92 1.46 34.67
C LYS A 392 7.98 0.35 34.52
N LEU A 393 8.66 0.28 33.38
CA LEU A 393 9.74 -0.69 33.15
C LEU A 393 10.89 -0.53 34.16
N ARG A 394 11.26 0.71 34.50
CA ARG A 394 12.26 0.96 35.55
C ARG A 394 11.79 0.47 36.90
N SER A 395 10.52 0.70 37.26
CA SER A 395 9.97 0.23 38.55
C SER A 395 9.89 -1.30 38.63
N GLU A 396 9.51 -1.97 37.54
CA GLU A 396 9.43 -3.44 37.47
C GLU A 396 10.82 -4.09 37.55
N ASN A 397 11.83 -3.50 36.89
CA ASN A 397 13.21 -3.96 36.97
C ASN A 397 13.84 -3.73 38.36
N ILE A 398 13.47 -2.66 39.07
CA ILE A 398 13.89 -2.44 40.47
C ILE A 398 13.28 -3.53 41.37
N THR A 399 11.98 -3.80 41.24
CA THR A 399 11.32 -4.86 42.03
C THR A 399 11.84 -6.27 41.71
N ALA A 400 12.24 -6.55 40.47
CA ALA A 400 12.85 -7.82 40.09
C ALA A 400 14.25 -8.01 40.72
N ASN A 401 15.05 -6.93 40.81
CA ASN A 401 16.35 -6.96 41.47
C ASN A 401 16.25 -7.05 43.00
N ASP A 402 15.22 -6.46 43.61
CA ASP A 402 15.01 -6.56 45.07
C ASP A 402 14.55 -7.98 45.46
N ASN A 403 13.69 -8.62 44.66
CA ASN A 403 13.29 -10.02 44.86
C ASN A 403 14.46 -11.02 44.69
N TYR A 404 15.47 -10.69 43.89
CA TYR A 404 16.68 -11.51 43.74
C TYR A 404 17.63 -11.40 44.94
N ARG A 405 17.63 -10.24 45.63
CA ARG A 405 18.41 -10.02 46.85
C ARG A 405 17.82 -10.68 48.08
N ASP A 406 16.49 -10.75 48.19
CA ASP A 406 15.82 -11.42 49.31
C ASP A 406 15.83 -12.96 49.20
N SER A 407 16.37 -13.52 48.10
CA SER A 407 16.50 -14.97 47.87
C SER A 407 17.86 -15.56 48.28
N GLU A 408 18.86 -14.74 48.63
CA GLU A 408 20.20 -15.21 49.02
C GLU A 408 20.40 -15.30 50.55
N ASP A 409 19.43 -14.89 51.36
CA ASP A 409 19.49 -14.95 52.83
C ASP A 409 18.64 -16.10 53.41
N GLY A 410 18.88 -17.32 52.94
CA GLY A 410 18.22 -18.51 53.48
C GLY A 410 18.80 -19.80 52.94
N ASP A 411 19.92 -20.23 53.50
CA ASP A 411 20.14 -21.61 54.00
C ASP A 411 21.63 -21.86 54.26
N ASP A 412 22.04 -21.65 55.51
CA ASP A 412 23.30 -22.11 56.07
C ASP A 412 22.95 -23.19 57.12
N GLU A 413 23.00 -24.48 56.76
CA GLU A 413 23.42 -25.55 57.69
C GLU A 413 23.71 -26.90 57.01
N SER A 414 25.01 -27.22 56.94
CA SER A 414 25.61 -28.52 57.32
C SER A 414 25.51 -29.73 56.36
N THR A 415 26.66 -30.19 55.83
CA THR A 415 27.46 -31.33 56.35
C THR A 415 28.38 -31.98 55.30
N ALA A 416 29.67 -31.97 55.63
CA ALA A 416 30.71 -33.00 55.49
C ALA A 416 30.74 -34.04 54.33
N SER A 417 31.94 -34.08 53.73
CA SER A 417 32.82 -35.25 53.45
C SER A 417 32.89 -35.85 52.04
N GLY A 418 34.13 -35.91 51.51
CA GLY A 418 34.66 -37.09 50.81
C GLY A 418 35.07 -36.96 49.33
N GLY A 419 36.37 -37.14 49.05
CA GLY A 419 36.96 -37.66 47.78
C GLY A 419 37.23 -36.64 46.68
N SER A 420 38.48 -36.26 46.34
CA SER A 420 39.58 -36.96 45.65
C SER A 420 39.38 -37.20 44.14
N GLU A 421 40.27 -36.57 43.34
CA GLU A 421 40.76 -36.93 41.98
C GLU A 421 39.73 -37.06 40.85
N SER A 422 39.81 -36.38 39.69
CA SER A 422 40.80 -36.49 38.59
C SER A 422 40.25 -35.66 37.41
N GLN A 423 41.02 -34.77 36.76
CA GLN A 423 41.66 -34.88 35.44
C GLN A 423 40.82 -35.30 34.21
N GLU A 424 41.15 -34.64 33.07
CA GLU A 424 40.79 -34.87 31.65
C GLU A 424 39.46 -34.27 31.14
N SER A 425 39.44 -33.28 30.23
CA SER A 425 39.98 -33.13 28.85
C SER A 425 39.04 -33.64 27.75
N THR A 426 39.19 -33.05 26.55
CA THR A 426 38.45 -33.21 25.27
C THR A 426 37.20 -32.33 25.12
N SER A 427 37.10 -31.33 24.23
CA SER A 427 37.35 -31.17 22.78
C SER A 427 36.36 -31.92 21.88
N ASN A 428 35.68 -31.15 21.01
CA ASN A 428 35.08 -31.45 19.69
C ASN A 428 34.01 -30.34 19.48
N ASP A 429 34.07 -29.38 18.54
CA ASP A 429 34.32 -29.39 17.09
C ASP A 429 33.49 -30.42 16.31
N VAL A 430 32.52 -29.92 15.52
CA VAL A 430 31.99 -30.38 14.20
C VAL A 430 30.83 -29.41 13.83
N SER A 431 31.01 -28.49 12.86
CA SER A 431 30.55 -28.51 11.44
C SER A 431 29.05 -28.80 11.21
N GLU A 432 28.29 -27.89 10.59
CA GLU A 432 27.96 -27.81 9.14
C GLU A 432 27.03 -28.92 8.63
N GLU A 433 25.87 -28.51 8.09
CA GLU A 433 25.10 -29.03 6.93
C GLU A 433 23.73 -28.31 6.95
N GLU A 434 23.44 -27.36 6.06
CA GLU A 434 22.93 -27.50 4.67
C GLU A 434 21.76 -28.48 4.51
N ASP A 435 20.56 -27.90 4.31
CA ASP A 435 19.62 -28.22 3.22
C ASP A 435 18.65 -27.04 2.98
#